data_AF-A0A358RKC6-F1
#
_entry.id   AF-A0A358RKC6-F1
#
_cell.length_a   1.000
_cell.length_b   1.000
_cell.length_c   1.000
_cell.angle_alpha   90.00
_cell.angle_beta   90.00
_cell.angle_gamma   90.00
#
_symmetry.space_group_name_H-M   'P 1'
#
loop_
_entity.id
_entity.type
_entity.pdbx_description
1 polymer ?
#
loop_
_entity_poly.entity_id
_entity_poly.type
_entity_poly.pdbx_seq_one_letter_code
_entity_poly.pdbx_strand_id
1 'polypeptide(L)'
;MRFAIVSESLAIEKLRPHISLTKTAQEHIINLSNESANKKFKVIMQSKRLENIKNITLLALMLALTIIFCFVPVQFGTITLALMILPTIILAQVASFRTSLAMGIMMGLVNYIAWFTTKAASPVAPIFQNPLVCIVPRVLIAVVCYFTRYGLQKCAFYARMKRTCNYEYMRQTAYENTLDSSLENTANESAKSKSNAAKNRDSDKKKEGREILTNQFIYAFSAALGVVTNTLFVAIFTLLFFNGTSIAQNTVVTVEYVLAWFGVNFAVEVVSFSLVTPPIVLALKAAKLAK
;
A
#
# COMPACT_ATOMS: atom_id res chain seq x y z
N MET A 1 34.01 74.74 -22.76
CA MET A 1 34.09 73.26 -22.79
C MET A 1 34.33 72.58 -21.42
N ARG A 2 34.44 73.30 -20.29
CA ARG A 2 34.68 72.68 -18.96
C ARG A 2 33.47 72.56 -18.02
N PHE A 3 32.32 73.15 -18.36
CA PHE A 3 31.13 73.14 -17.49
C PHE A 3 30.11 72.01 -17.77
N ALA A 4 30.17 71.35 -18.93
CA ALA A 4 29.26 70.25 -19.26
C ALA A 4 29.71 68.90 -18.64
N ILE A 5 31.01 68.69 -18.44
CA ILE A 5 31.57 67.41 -17.95
C ILE A 5 31.39 67.24 -16.44
N VAL A 6 31.29 68.33 -15.68
CA VAL A 6 31.14 68.29 -14.21
C VAL A 6 29.70 67.94 -13.79
N SER A 7 28.70 68.28 -14.60
CA SER A 7 27.28 68.02 -14.28
C SER A 7 26.88 66.55 -14.46
N GLU A 8 27.47 65.82 -15.42
CA GLU A 8 27.21 64.38 -15.59
C GLU A 8 27.92 63.53 -14.52
N SER A 9 29.12 63.92 -14.10
CA SER A 9 29.86 63.21 -13.03
C SER A 9 29.12 63.26 -11.69
N LEU A 10 28.50 64.40 -11.35
CA LEU A 10 27.76 64.55 -10.09
C LEU A 10 26.43 63.77 -10.08
N ALA A 11 25.79 63.60 -11.24
CA ALA A 11 24.57 62.80 -11.37
C ALA A 11 24.85 61.30 -11.26
N ILE A 12 25.95 60.82 -11.86
CA ILE A 12 26.37 59.41 -11.78
C ILE A 12 26.84 59.04 -10.37
N GLU A 13 27.48 59.95 -9.64
CA GLU A 13 27.92 59.73 -8.26
C GLU A 13 26.75 59.68 -7.26
N LYS A 14 25.66 60.42 -7.53
CA LYS A 14 24.42 60.40 -6.72
C LYS A 14 23.54 59.16 -6.97
N LEU A 15 23.65 58.50 -8.12
CA LEU A 15 22.95 57.25 -8.44
C LEU A 15 23.73 55.97 -8.05
N ARG A 16 25.05 56.07 -7.84
CA ARG A 16 25.92 54.95 -7.44
C ARG A 16 25.47 54.20 -6.17
N PRO A 17 25.03 54.85 -5.06
CA PRO A 17 24.61 54.12 -3.87
C PRO A 17 23.26 53.40 -4.02
N HIS A 18 22.36 53.88 -4.89
CA HIS A 18 21.08 53.20 -5.16
C HIS A 18 21.24 51.94 -6.02
N ILE A 19 22.22 51.93 -6.95
CA ILE A 19 22.54 50.77 -7.78
C ILE A 19 23.31 49.71 -6.98
N SER A 20 24.15 50.11 -6.01
CA SER A 20 24.82 49.15 -5.12
C SER A 20 23.83 48.51 -4.13
N LEU A 21 22.94 49.29 -3.50
CA LEU A 21 21.91 48.75 -2.60
C LEU A 21 20.97 47.75 -3.29
N THR A 22 20.61 48.02 -4.55
CA THR A 22 19.74 47.12 -5.33
C THR A 22 20.46 45.82 -5.69
N LYS A 23 21.76 45.87 -6.03
CA LYS A 23 22.58 44.65 -6.24
C LYS A 23 22.74 43.83 -4.95
N THR A 24 23.04 44.46 -3.81
CA THR A 24 23.18 43.76 -2.53
C THR A 24 21.86 43.13 -2.08
N ALA A 25 20.74 43.82 -2.29
CA ALA A 25 19.40 43.28 -2.03
C ALA A 25 19.07 42.10 -2.96
N GLN A 26 19.45 42.18 -4.24
CA GLN A 26 19.25 41.07 -5.19
C GLN A 26 20.07 39.83 -4.81
N GLU A 27 21.34 39.99 -4.43
CA GLU A 27 22.19 38.89 -3.96
C GLU A 27 21.64 38.24 -2.69
N HIS A 28 21.10 39.04 -1.76
CA HIS A 28 20.48 38.53 -0.54
C HIS A 28 19.21 37.70 -0.83
N ILE A 29 18.36 38.14 -1.78
CA ILE A 29 17.17 37.39 -2.20
C ILE A 29 17.56 36.07 -2.88
N ILE A 30 18.60 36.07 -3.71
CA ILE A 30 19.11 34.86 -4.38
C ILE A 30 19.66 33.86 -3.35
N ASN A 31 20.43 34.33 -2.36
CA ASN A 31 20.97 33.48 -1.30
C ASN A 31 19.88 32.87 -0.42
N LEU A 32 18.86 33.64 -0.03
CA LEU A 32 17.71 33.14 0.72
C LEU A 32 16.90 32.10 -0.07
N SER A 33 16.71 32.32 -1.37
CA SER A 33 16.05 31.36 -2.27
C SER A 33 16.83 30.04 -2.35
N ASN A 34 18.15 30.12 -2.53
CA ASN A 34 19.04 28.96 -2.57
C ASN A 34 19.07 28.20 -1.25
N GLU A 35 19.10 28.89 -0.11
CA GLU A 35 19.07 28.25 1.21
C GLU A 35 17.74 27.53 1.46
N SER A 36 16.62 28.16 1.09
CA SER A 36 15.29 27.56 1.17
C SER A 36 15.16 26.31 0.29
N ALA A 37 15.66 26.38 -0.96
CA ALA A 37 15.69 25.26 -1.88
C ALA A 37 16.56 24.10 -1.35
N ASN A 38 17.73 24.40 -0.80
CA ASN A 38 18.64 23.41 -0.24
C ASN A 38 18.07 22.76 1.03
N LYS A 39 17.42 23.55 1.90
CA LYS A 39 16.69 23.04 3.08
C LYS A 39 15.56 22.10 2.67
N LYS A 40 14.75 22.50 1.68
CA LYS A 40 13.66 21.67 1.14
C LYS A 40 14.20 20.37 0.53
N PHE A 41 15.28 20.45 -0.24
CA PHE A 41 15.95 19.28 -0.82
C PHE A 41 16.49 18.33 0.25
N LYS A 42 17.14 18.85 1.29
CA LYS A 42 17.67 18.06 2.43
C LYS A 42 16.55 17.34 3.17
N VAL A 43 15.42 18.01 3.43
CA VAL A 43 14.23 17.40 4.06
C VAL A 43 13.66 16.29 3.17
N ILE A 44 13.54 16.51 1.86
CA ILE A 44 13.08 15.48 0.91
C ILE A 44 14.03 14.28 0.93
N MET A 45 15.35 14.49 0.87
CA MET A 45 16.32 13.39 0.93
C MET A 45 16.25 12.62 2.26
N GLN A 46 16.17 13.32 3.39
CA GLN A 46 16.07 12.67 4.71
C GLN A 46 14.79 11.83 4.81
N SER A 47 13.65 12.33 4.30
CA SER A 47 12.39 11.56 4.29
C SER A 47 12.48 10.27 3.45
N LYS A 48 13.12 10.34 2.27
CA LYS A 48 13.36 9.16 1.42
C LYS A 48 14.29 8.14 2.09
N ARG A 49 15.37 8.60 2.73
CA ARG A 49 16.29 7.71 3.46
C ARG A 49 15.59 7.00 4.61
N LEU A 50 14.77 7.72 5.37
CA LEU A 50 14.01 7.14 6.48
C LEU A 50 12.99 6.09 5.99
N GLU A 51 12.31 6.35 4.88
CA GLU A 51 11.38 5.39 4.27
C GLU A 51 12.09 4.12 3.80
N ASN A 52 13.26 4.25 3.19
CA ASN A 52 14.07 3.09 2.80
C ASN A 52 14.52 2.26 4.01
N ILE A 53 14.97 2.92 5.08
CA ILE A 53 15.35 2.24 6.32
C ILE A 53 14.15 1.47 6.89
N LYS A 54 12.97 2.11 7.01
CA LYS A 54 11.75 1.45 7.48
C LYS A 54 11.38 0.23 6.63
N ASN A 55 11.45 0.35 5.31
CA ASN A 55 11.14 -0.76 4.41
C ASN A 55 12.11 -1.94 4.58
N ILE A 56 13.41 -1.67 4.76
CA ILE A 56 14.42 -2.72 5.00
C ILE A 56 14.22 -3.36 6.38
N THR A 57 13.94 -2.57 7.42
CA THR A 57 13.65 -3.10 8.76
C THR A 57 12.39 -3.95 8.77
N LEU A 58 11.31 -3.49 8.12
CA LEU A 58 10.07 -4.27 7.99
C LEU A 58 10.30 -5.56 7.19
N LEU A 59 11.09 -5.50 6.11
CA LEU A 59 11.48 -6.69 5.35
C LEU A 59 12.22 -7.70 6.23
N ALA A 60 13.24 -7.25 6.97
CA ALA A 60 14.03 -8.12 7.85
C ALA A 60 13.17 -8.75 8.96
N LEU A 61 12.28 -7.96 9.58
CA LEU A 61 11.38 -8.45 10.63
C LEU A 61 10.37 -9.46 10.09
N MET A 62 9.75 -9.18 8.93
CA MET A 62 8.79 -10.10 8.32
C MET A 62 9.47 -11.38 7.80
N LEU A 63 10.71 -11.27 7.32
CA LEU A 63 11.52 -12.43 6.94
C LEU A 63 11.87 -13.31 8.15
N ALA A 64 12.27 -12.71 9.27
CA ALA A 64 12.54 -13.44 10.50
C ALA A 64 11.30 -14.22 10.98
N LEU A 65 10.12 -13.57 10.96
CA LEU A 65 8.84 -14.22 11.27
C LEU A 65 8.52 -15.36 10.30
N THR A 66 8.80 -15.16 9.01
CA THR A 66 8.59 -16.19 7.98
C THR A 66 9.44 -17.42 8.22
N ILE A 67 10.72 -17.23 8.60
CA ILE A 67 11.61 -18.33 8.96
C ILE A 67 11.04 -19.07 10.17
N ILE A 68 10.67 -18.36 11.25
CA ILE A 68 10.08 -18.97 12.45
C ILE A 68 8.85 -19.82 12.10
N PHE A 69 7.89 -19.28 11.34
CA PHE A 69 6.69 -20.03 10.95
C PHE A 69 6.95 -21.15 9.95
N CYS A 70 8.07 -21.12 9.23
CA CYS A 70 8.46 -22.20 8.32
C CYS A 70 8.97 -23.43 9.10
N PHE A 71 9.70 -23.20 10.19
CA PHE A 71 10.27 -24.26 11.03
C PHE A 71 9.33 -24.73 12.14
N VAL A 72 8.42 -23.85 12.60
CA VAL A 72 7.41 -24.16 13.62
C VAL A 72 6.02 -23.99 13.03
N PRO A 73 5.54 -24.97 12.24
CA PRO A 73 4.19 -24.92 11.68
C PRO A 73 3.16 -25.05 12.80
N VAL A 74 2.20 -24.11 12.84
CA VAL A 74 1.10 -24.15 13.81
C VAL A 74 -0.03 -25.01 13.23
N GLN A 75 -0.47 -25.98 14.02
CA GLN A 75 -1.49 -26.95 13.62
C GLN A 75 -2.73 -26.80 14.50
N PHE A 76 -3.90 -26.88 13.89
CA PHE A 76 -5.18 -26.88 14.59
C PHE A 76 -5.87 -28.21 14.28
N GLY A 77 -5.72 -29.17 15.20
CA GLY A 77 -6.15 -30.55 14.97
C GLY A 77 -5.35 -31.19 13.83
N THR A 78 -6.05 -31.63 12.78
CA THR A 78 -5.44 -32.25 11.59
C THR A 78 -5.03 -31.26 10.50
N ILE A 79 -5.36 -29.97 10.67
CA ILE A 79 -5.14 -28.94 9.64
C ILE A 79 -3.87 -28.16 9.98
N THR A 80 -2.98 -28.02 9.00
CA THR A 80 -1.74 -27.24 9.12
C THR A 80 -1.93 -25.87 8.47
N LEU A 81 -1.86 -24.79 9.25
CA LEU A 81 -1.95 -23.44 8.70
C LEU A 81 -0.58 -23.00 8.17
N ALA A 82 -0.51 -22.57 6.92
CA ALA A 82 0.71 -22.00 6.35
C ALA A 82 0.97 -20.57 6.83
N LEU A 83 1.13 -20.36 8.14
CA LEU A 83 1.40 -19.05 8.76
C LEU A 83 2.63 -18.34 8.18
N MET A 84 3.55 -19.06 7.54
CA MET A 84 4.68 -18.48 6.81
C MET A 84 4.25 -17.50 5.70
N ILE A 85 3.02 -17.60 5.17
CA ILE A 85 2.49 -16.72 4.13
C ILE A 85 2.09 -15.36 4.73
N LEU A 86 1.64 -15.34 5.98
CA LEU A 86 1.05 -14.17 6.63
C LEU A 86 2.00 -12.95 6.67
N PRO A 87 3.27 -13.07 7.09
CA PRO A 87 4.20 -11.94 7.06
C PRO A 87 4.39 -11.32 5.67
N THR A 88 4.42 -12.15 4.61
CA THR A 88 4.55 -11.70 3.22
C THR A 88 3.31 -10.93 2.76
N ILE A 89 2.11 -11.43 3.09
CA ILE A 89 0.87 -10.71 2.82
C ILE A 89 0.88 -9.36 3.53
N ILE A 90 1.17 -9.33 4.83
CA ILE A 90 1.21 -8.07 5.60
C ILE A 90 2.20 -7.09 4.97
N LEU A 91 3.41 -7.54 4.64
CA LEU A 91 4.43 -6.68 4.03
C LEU A 91 4.00 -6.15 2.66
N ALA A 92 3.33 -6.95 1.83
CA ALA A 92 2.79 -6.51 0.54
C ALA A 92 1.72 -5.40 0.67
N GLN A 93 1.01 -5.39 1.81
CA GLN A 93 -0.02 -4.40 2.10
C GLN A 93 0.56 -3.08 2.62
N VAL A 94 1.75 -3.10 3.22
CA VAL A 94 2.35 -1.94 3.89
C VAL A 94 3.56 -1.34 3.18
N ALA A 95 4.32 -2.14 2.43
CA ALA A 95 5.60 -1.73 1.86
C ALA A 95 5.49 -1.39 0.37
N SER A 96 6.62 -0.95 -0.19
CA SER A 96 6.76 -0.69 -1.62
C SER A 96 6.87 -1.99 -2.44
N PHE A 97 6.50 -1.93 -3.72
CA PHE A 97 6.54 -3.09 -4.63
C PHE A 97 7.87 -3.84 -4.60
N ARG A 98 9.00 -3.12 -4.64
CA ARG A 98 10.35 -3.73 -4.63
C ARG A 98 10.60 -4.55 -3.37
N THR A 99 10.18 -4.01 -2.22
CA THR A 99 10.31 -4.69 -0.93
C THR A 99 9.41 -5.92 -0.86
N SER A 100 8.18 -5.81 -1.36
CA SER A 100 7.24 -6.94 -1.42
C SER A 100 7.74 -8.05 -2.35
N LEU A 101 8.28 -7.69 -3.51
CA LEU A 101 8.86 -8.65 -4.46
C LEU A 101 10.04 -9.39 -3.84
N ALA A 102 10.97 -8.66 -3.21
CA ALA A 102 12.10 -9.26 -2.51
C ALA A 102 11.65 -10.23 -1.41
N MET A 103 10.60 -9.87 -0.65
CA MET A 103 10.01 -10.75 0.36
C MET A 103 9.44 -12.04 -0.22
N GLY A 104 8.68 -11.96 -1.32
CA GLY A 104 8.14 -13.14 -1.98
C GLY A 104 9.22 -14.10 -2.47
N ILE A 105 10.34 -13.57 -2.99
CA ILE A 105 11.49 -14.36 -3.41
C ILE A 105 12.16 -15.03 -2.20
N MET A 106 12.45 -14.26 -1.15
CA MET A 106 13.11 -14.78 0.05
C MET A 106 12.24 -15.84 0.77
N MET A 107 10.93 -15.60 0.87
CA MET A 107 9.98 -16.57 1.37
C MET A 107 9.98 -17.86 0.53
N GLY A 108 9.97 -17.73 -0.80
CA GLY A 108 10.05 -18.87 -1.71
C GLY A 108 11.32 -19.70 -1.48
N LEU A 109 12.48 -19.05 -1.33
CA LEU A 109 13.76 -19.71 -1.07
C LEU A 109 13.80 -20.39 0.30
N VAL A 110 13.36 -19.71 1.35
CA VAL A 110 13.28 -20.28 2.71
C VAL A 110 12.36 -21.50 2.71
N ASN A 111 11.21 -21.42 2.05
CA ASN A 111 10.29 -22.55 1.96
C ASN A 111 10.87 -23.69 1.11
N TYR A 112 11.60 -23.39 0.04
CA TYR A 112 12.28 -24.38 -0.78
C TYR A 112 13.30 -25.19 0.04
N ILE A 113 14.16 -24.51 0.80
CA ILE A 113 15.13 -25.17 1.71
C ILE A 113 14.41 -26.04 2.76
N ALA A 114 13.26 -25.58 3.27
CA ALA A 114 12.48 -26.36 4.23
C ALA A 114 11.96 -27.70 3.66
N TRP A 115 11.66 -27.78 2.37
CA TRP A 115 11.23 -29.03 1.71
C TRP A 115 12.33 -30.07 1.55
N PHE A 116 13.60 -29.67 1.61
CA PHE A 116 14.74 -30.60 1.67
C PHE A 116 15.14 -30.96 3.09
N THR A 117 14.63 -30.25 4.10
CA THR A 117 15.07 -30.39 5.48
C THR A 117 13.89 -30.76 6.38
N THR A 118 13.21 -29.79 6.98
CA THR A 118 12.17 -30.01 7.99
C THR A 118 10.88 -30.63 7.45
N LYS A 119 10.55 -30.39 6.19
CA LYS A 119 9.31 -30.89 5.54
C LYS A 119 9.57 -32.12 4.66
N ALA A 120 10.78 -32.66 4.65
CA ALA A 120 11.18 -33.77 3.78
C ALA A 120 10.39 -35.05 4.04
N ALA A 121 9.90 -35.26 5.26
CA ALA A 121 9.09 -36.43 5.63
C ALA A 121 7.63 -36.39 5.12
N SER A 122 7.20 -35.28 4.53
CA SER A 122 5.82 -35.13 4.05
C SER A 122 5.59 -35.91 2.74
N PRO A 123 4.42 -36.56 2.55
CA PRO A 123 4.10 -37.28 1.30
C PRO A 123 4.15 -36.41 0.04
N VAL A 124 3.88 -35.11 0.20
CA VAL A 124 3.92 -34.13 -0.91
C VAL A 124 5.30 -33.51 -1.11
N ALA A 125 6.32 -33.87 -0.32
CA ALA A 125 7.65 -33.28 -0.42
C ALA A 125 8.27 -33.37 -1.82
N PRO A 126 8.18 -34.48 -2.57
CA PRO A 126 8.74 -34.58 -3.92
C PRO A 126 8.16 -33.55 -4.90
N ILE A 127 6.89 -33.16 -4.71
CA ILE A 127 6.22 -32.13 -5.53
C ILE A 127 6.87 -30.76 -5.31
N PHE A 128 7.15 -30.42 -4.04
CA PHE A 128 7.68 -29.11 -3.65
C PHE A 128 9.20 -29.00 -3.73
N GLN A 129 9.90 -30.09 -4.02
CA GLN A 129 11.31 -30.07 -4.41
C GLN A 129 11.52 -29.54 -5.83
N ASN A 130 10.45 -29.39 -6.63
CA ASN A 130 10.52 -28.63 -7.88
C ASN A 130 10.48 -27.12 -7.57
N PRO A 131 11.50 -26.33 -7.96
CA PRO A 131 11.57 -24.90 -7.65
C PRO A 131 10.44 -24.10 -8.29
N LEU A 132 9.83 -24.56 -9.39
CA LEU A 132 8.69 -23.88 -10.01
C LEU A 132 7.43 -24.02 -9.16
N VAL A 133 7.13 -25.23 -8.70
CA VAL A 133 5.96 -25.49 -7.83
C VAL A 133 6.14 -24.82 -6.47
N CYS A 134 7.38 -24.71 -6.00
CA CYS A 134 7.69 -24.07 -4.73
C CYS A 134 7.78 -22.55 -4.85
N ILE A 135 8.76 -21.99 -5.56
CA ILE A 135 9.11 -20.57 -5.46
C ILE A 135 8.08 -19.67 -6.15
N VAL A 136 7.63 -20.04 -7.36
CA VAL A 136 6.80 -19.17 -8.21
C VAL A 136 5.49 -18.77 -7.53
N PRO A 137 4.68 -19.69 -6.97
CA PRO A 137 3.45 -19.32 -6.28
C PRO A 137 3.69 -18.34 -5.11
N ARG A 138 4.81 -18.47 -4.37
CA ARG A 138 5.12 -17.60 -3.22
C ARG A 138 5.51 -16.19 -3.65
N VAL A 139 6.23 -16.06 -4.76
CA VAL A 139 6.50 -14.75 -5.37
C VAL A 139 5.20 -14.10 -5.84
N LEU A 140 4.31 -14.89 -6.48
CA LEU A 140 3.02 -14.39 -6.98
C LEU A 140 2.11 -13.86 -5.87
N ILE A 141 2.12 -14.44 -4.66
CA ILE A 141 1.38 -13.90 -3.51
C ILE A 141 1.74 -12.44 -3.27
N ALA A 142 3.04 -12.13 -3.20
CA ALA A 142 3.49 -10.77 -2.90
C ALA A 142 3.11 -9.79 -4.02
N VAL A 143 3.21 -10.23 -5.27
CA VAL A 143 2.85 -9.44 -6.45
C VAL A 143 1.34 -9.16 -6.46
N VAL A 144 0.51 -10.19 -6.34
CA VAL A 144 -0.96 -10.05 -6.40
C VAL A 144 -1.48 -9.24 -5.23
N CYS A 145 -1.01 -9.46 -4.01
CA CYS A 145 -1.40 -8.65 -2.86
C CYS A 145 -1.05 -7.17 -3.06
N TYR A 146 0.15 -6.86 -3.55
CA TYR A 146 0.54 -5.48 -3.77
C TYR A 146 -0.34 -4.79 -4.82
N PHE A 147 -0.51 -5.42 -5.98
CA PHE A 147 -1.27 -4.84 -7.09
C PHE A 147 -2.76 -4.74 -6.80
N THR A 148 -3.34 -5.75 -6.12
CA THR A 148 -4.75 -5.72 -5.75
C THR A 148 -5.02 -4.56 -4.82
N ARG A 149 -4.26 -4.42 -3.72
CA ARG A 149 -4.39 -3.27 -2.81
C ARG A 149 -4.21 -1.96 -3.56
N TYR A 150 -3.15 -1.82 -4.35
CA TYR A 150 -2.83 -0.58 -5.05
C TYR A 150 -3.93 -0.19 -6.05
N GLY A 151 -4.43 -1.16 -6.83
CA GLY A 151 -5.52 -0.99 -7.79
C GLY A 151 -6.82 -0.60 -7.10
N LEU A 152 -7.23 -1.34 -6.07
CA LEU A 152 -8.46 -1.04 -5.33
C LEU A 152 -8.40 0.31 -4.61
N GLN A 153 -7.25 0.69 -4.02
CA GLN A 153 -7.08 2.00 -3.39
C GLN A 153 -7.21 3.13 -4.41
N LYS A 154 -6.63 2.98 -5.60
CA LYS A 154 -6.80 3.94 -6.69
C LYS A 154 -8.24 4.02 -7.18
N CYS A 155 -8.90 2.88 -7.37
CA CYS A 155 -10.31 2.84 -7.78
C CYS A 155 -11.22 3.49 -6.73
N ALA A 156 -11.00 3.20 -5.45
CA ALA A 156 -11.74 3.82 -4.35
C ALA A 156 -11.51 5.34 -4.30
N PHE A 157 -10.27 5.79 -4.50
CA PHE A 157 -9.95 7.21 -4.58
C PHE A 157 -10.62 7.89 -5.79
N TYR A 158 -10.54 7.28 -6.97
CA TYR A 158 -11.16 7.79 -8.20
C TYR A 158 -12.68 7.86 -8.08
N ALA A 159 -13.32 6.82 -7.53
CA ALA A 159 -14.75 6.81 -7.27
C ALA A 159 -15.17 7.91 -6.28
N ARG A 160 -14.35 8.19 -5.26
CA ARG A 160 -14.59 9.32 -4.34
C ARG A 160 -14.49 10.66 -5.07
N MET A 161 -13.44 10.86 -5.87
CA MET A 161 -13.25 12.10 -6.63
C MET A 161 -14.41 12.37 -7.61
N LYS A 162 -14.88 11.33 -8.30
CA LYS A 162 -16.06 11.40 -9.18
C LYS A 162 -17.33 11.76 -8.41
N ARG A 163 -17.53 11.20 -7.21
CA ARG A 163 -18.70 11.53 -6.36
C ARG A 163 -18.69 12.98 -5.89
N THR A 164 -17.54 13.53 -5.51
CA THR A 164 -17.43 14.95 -5.08
C THR A 164 -17.78 15.88 -6.22
N CYS A 165 -17.23 15.66 -7.43
CA CYS A 165 -17.55 16.45 -8.61
C CYS A 165 -19.03 16.36 -8.99
N ASN A 166 -19.60 15.15 -8.96
CA ASN A 166 -21.03 14.97 -9.25
C ASN A 166 -21.93 15.66 -8.20
N TYR A 167 -21.50 15.71 -6.93
CA TYR A 167 -22.22 16.45 -5.88
C TYR A 167 -22.16 17.96 -6.09
N GLU A 168 -21.00 18.51 -6.48
CA GLU A 168 -20.87 19.93 -6.81
C GLU A 168 -21.71 20.32 -8.04
N TYR A 169 -21.72 19.47 -9.07
CA TYR A 169 -22.57 19.64 -10.24
C TYR A 169 -24.07 19.59 -9.91
N MET A 170 -24.51 18.60 -9.12
CA MET A 170 -25.90 18.46 -8.66
C MET A 170 -26.30 19.62 -7.73
N ARG A 171 -25.37 20.15 -6.94
CA ARG A 171 -25.60 21.33 -6.11
C ARG A 171 -25.76 22.60 -6.95
N GLN A 172 -24.94 22.77 -7.99
CA GLN A 172 -25.07 23.91 -8.91
C GLN A 172 -26.40 23.87 -9.66
N THR A 173 -26.78 22.72 -10.23
CA THR A 173 -28.09 22.54 -10.90
C THR A 173 -29.27 22.69 -9.93
N ALA A 174 -29.15 22.23 -8.68
CA ALA A 174 -30.17 22.46 -7.67
C ALA A 174 -30.28 23.96 -7.30
N TYR A 175 -29.16 24.67 -7.18
CA TYR A 175 -29.15 26.11 -6.91
C TYR A 175 -29.77 26.91 -8.06
N GLU A 176 -29.44 26.57 -9.30
CA GLU A 176 -29.99 27.17 -10.52
C GLU A 176 -31.51 26.96 -10.63
N ASN A 177 -32.01 25.75 -10.32
CA ASN A 177 -33.46 25.48 -10.24
C ASN A 177 -34.16 26.16 -9.05
N THR A 178 -33.47 26.33 -7.92
CA THR A 178 -34.03 27.12 -6.79
C THR A 178 -34.00 28.61 -7.03
N LEU A 179 -33.09 29.13 -7.85
CA LEU A 179 -33.03 30.56 -8.20
C LEU A 179 -34.21 30.95 -9.10
N ASP A 180 -34.57 30.08 -10.04
CA ASP A 180 -35.78 30.25 -10.88
C ASP A 180 -37.08 30.16 -10.05
N SER A 181 -37.10 29.42 -8.95
CA SER A 181 -38.26 29.31 -8.05
C SER A 181 -38.24 30.26 -6.85
N SER A 182 -37.13 30.94 -6.56
CA SER A 182 -37.00 31.92 -5.47
C SER A 182 -37.46 33.34 -5.86
N LEU A 183 -37.92 33.53 -7.10
CA LEU A 183 -38.80 34.66 -7.44
C LEU A 183 -40.21 34.50 -6.84
N GLU A 184 -40.50 33.36 -6.20
CA GLU A 184 -41.77 33.12 -5.53
C GLU A 184 -41.52 32.56 -4.11
N ASN A 185 -41.85 33.38 -3.10
CA ASN A 185 -41.86 33.10 -1.66
C ASN A 185 -40.54 33.23 -0.87
N THR A 186 -40.43 34.39 -0.22
CA THR A 186 -39.52 34.70 0.88
C THR A 186 -40.22 34.46 2.21
N ALA A 187 -39.71 33.57 3.07
CA ALA A 187 -39.74 33.75 4.54
C ALA A 187 -38.97 32.64 5.29
N ASN A 188 -38.26 33.10 6.33
CA ASN A 188 -37.80 32.36 7.52
C ASN A 188 -36.47 31.59 7.45
N GLU A 189 -35.38 32.32 7.65
CA GLU A 189 -34.11 31.79 8.14
C GLU A 189 -33.71 32.42 9.49
N SER A 190 -33.99 31.73 10.60
CA SER A 190 -33.37 32.06 11.89
C SER A 190 -33.44 30.91 12.93
N ALA A 191 -33.04 29.69 12.54
CA ALA A 191 -32.81 28.58 13.50
C ALA A 191 -31.65 27.62 13.10
N LYS A 192 -30.90 27.90 12.02
CA LYS A 192 -30.01 26.93 11.36
C LYS A 192 -28.62 26.76 12.00
N SER A 193 -28.14 27.73 12.79
CA SER A 193 -26.71 27.84 13.11
C SER A 193 -26.18 26.80 14.13
N LYS A 194 -26.98 26.37 15.12
CA LYS A 194 -26.55 25.31 16.08
C LYS A 194 -26.78 23.89 15.58
N SER A 195 -27.79 23.67 14.73
CA SER A 195 -28.07 22.38 14.06
C SER A 195 -26.94 21.96 13.10
N ASN A 196 -26.36 22.93 12.38
CA ASN A 196 -25.37 22.65 11.34
C ASN A 196 -24.01 22.16 11.89
N ALA A 197 -23.61 22.56 13.10
CA ALA A 197 -22.34 22.13 13.71
C ALA A 197 -22.39 20.68 14.24
N ALA A 198 -23.52 20.26 14.82
CA ALA A 198 -23.74 18.87 15.24
C ALA A 198 -23.92 17.94 14.04
N LYS A 199 -24.64 18.40 13.01
CA LYS A 199 -24.88 17.67 11.76
C LYS A 199 -23.59 17.49 10.93
N ASN A 200 -22.70 18.49 10.92
CA ASN A 200 -21.37 18.39 10.30
C ASN A 200 -20.44 17.41 11.03
N ARG A 201 -20.43 17.42 12.39
CA ARG A 201 -19.64 16.46 13.18
C ARG A 201 -20.10 15.01 13.00
N ASP A 202 -21.40 14.78 12.88
CA ASP A 202 -21.96 13.45 12.62
C ASP A 202 -21.64 12.97 11.19
N SER A 203 -21.69 13.87 10.19
CA SER A 203 -21.30 13.54 8.81
C SER A 203 -19.81 13.22 8.66
N ASP A 204 -18.94 13.93 9.37
CA ASP A 204 -17.49 13.68 9.33
C ASP A 204 -17.12 12.34 9.98
N LYS A 205 -17.70 12.02 11.15
CA LYS A 205 -17.50 10.71 11.80
C LYS A 205 -18.01 9.55 10.94
N LYS A 206 -19.17 9.71 10.31
CA LYS A 206 -19.74 8.70 9.41
C LYS A 206 -18.88 8.50 8.16
N LYS A 207 -18.26 9.57 7.66
CA LYS A 207 -17.32 9.52 6.54
C LYS A 207 -16.04 8.79 6.94
N GLU A 208 -15.43 9.16 8.07
CA GLU A 208 -14.23 8.51 8.62
C GLU A 208 -14.44 7.00 8.83
N GLY A 209 -15.56 6.61 9.46
CA GLY A 209 -15.90 5.19 9.65
C GLY A 209 -16.02 4.40 8.33
N ARG A 210 -16.60 5.01 7.29
CA ARG A 210 -16.68 4.39 5.95
C ARG A 210 -15.31 4.25 5.29
N GLU A 211 -14.40 5.20 5.52
CA GLU A 211 -13.04 5.11 4.97
C GLU A 211 -12.23 3.99 5.63
N ILE A 212 -12.35 3.85 6.95
CA ILE A 212 -11.74 2.75 7.70
C ILE A 212 -12.28 1.41 7.21
N LEU A 213 -13.60 1.27 7.09
CA LEU A 213 -14.23 0.05 6.60
C LEU A 213 -13.81 -0.29 5.16
N THR A 214 -13.72 0.72 4.29
CA THR A 214 -13.24 0.54 2.91
C THR A 214 -11.81 0.00 2.91
N ASN A 215 -10.93 0.58 3.72
CA ASN A 215 -9.54 0.12 3.81
C ASN A 215 -9.43 -1.30 4.37
N GLN A 216 -10.22 -1.63 5.40
CA GLN A 216 -10.29 -2.99 5.94
C GLN A 216 -10.71 -4.01 4.87
N PHE A 217 -11.77 -3.69 4.11
CA PHE A 217 -12.22 -4.52 3.02
C PHE A 217 -11.15 -4.70 1.95
N ILE A 218 -10.46 -3.63 1.55
CA ILE A 218 -9.37 -3.71 0.57
C ILE A 218 -8.24 -4.63 1.06
N TYR A 219 -7.83 -4.50 2.32
CA TYR A 219 -6.78 -5.36 2.88
C TYR A 219 -7.22 -6.83 2.95
N ALA A 220 -8.46 -7.10 3.39
CA ALA A 220 -9.03 -8.44 3.46
C ALA A 220 -9.12 -9.08 2.07
N PHE A 221 -9.71 -8.36 1.11
CA PHE A 221 -9.88 -8.84 -0.25
C PHE A 221 -8.54 -9.09 -0.95
N SER A 222 -7.57 -8.19 -0.75
CA SER A 222 -6.23 -8.34 -1.27
C SER A 222 -5.49 -9.53 -0.64
N ALA A 223 -5.66 -9.77 0.65
CA ALA A 223 -5.13 -10.98 1.31
C ALA A 223 -5.78 -12.25 0.73
N ALA A 224 -7.10 -12.27 0.58
CA ALA A 224 -7.83 -13.39 -0.01
C ALA A 224 -7.29 -13.75 -1.40
N LEU A 225 -7.16 -12.75 -2.29
CA LEU A 225 -6.64 -12.96 -3.64
C LEU A 225 -5.19 -13.43 -3.67
N GLY A 226 -4.35 -12.97 -2.75
CA GLY A 226 -3.00 -13.51 -2.56
C GLY A 226 -3.01 -15.01 -2.23
N VAL A 227 -3.84 -15.43 -1.28
CA VAL A 227 -3.97 -16.85 -0.88
C VAL A 227 -4.53 -17.71 -2.01
N VAL A 228 -5.59 -17.23 -2.67
CA VAL A 228 -6.19 -17.91 -3.84
C VAL A 228 -5.13 -18.12 -4.93
N THR A 229 -4.31 -17.11 -5.20
CA THR A 229 -3.23 -17.20 -6.21
C THR A 229 -2.22 -18.27 -5.83
N ASN A 230 -1.81 -18.34 -4.55
CA ASN A 230 -0.88 -19.37 -4.09
C ASN A 230 -1.43 -20.78 -4.37
N THR A 231 -2.62 -21.07 -3.83
CA THR A 231 -3.22 -22.40 -3.93
C THR A 231 -3.48 -22.77 -5.37
N LEU A 232 -4.00 -21.85 -6.18
CA LEU A 232 -4.30 -22.08 -7.58
C LEU A 232 -3.04 -22.45 -8.36
N PHE A 233 -1.96 -21.66 -8.23
CA PHE A 233 -0.72 -21.93 -8.97
C PHE A 233 0.03 -23.16 -8.45
N VAL A 234 -0.02 -23.44 -7.15
CA VAL A 234 0.50 -24.71 -6.61
C VAL A 234 -0.25 -25.88 -7.23
N ALA A 235 -1.58 -25.88 -7.21
CA ALA A 235 -2.40 -26.95 -7.78
C ALA A 235 -2.17 -27.11 -9.29
N ILE A 236 -2.13 -26.00 -10.04
CA ILE A 236 -1.86 -26.00 -11.49
C ILE A 236 -0.48 -26.62 -11.77
N PHE A 237 0.59 -26.16 -11.10
CA PHE A 237 1.92 -26.70 -11.37
C PHE A 237 2.07 -28.15 -10.90
N THR A 238 1.45 -28.53 -9.79
CA THR A 238 1.41 -29.94 -9.38
C THR A 238 0.77 -30.81 -10.44
N LEU A 239 -0.38 -30.41 -10.99
CA LEU A 239 -1.05 -31.17 -12.04
C LEU A 239 -0.28 -31.15 -13.35
N LEU A 240 0.33 -30.02 -13.72
CA LEU A 240 1.09 -29.91 -14.97
C LEU A 240 2.32 -30.83 -14.97
N PHE A 241 3.05 -30.91 -13.85
CA PHE A 241 4.32 -31.64 -13.80
C PHE A 241 4.21 -33.06 -13.25
N PHE A 242 3.18 -33.37 -12.44
CA PHE A 242 3.12 -34.64 -11.70
C PHE A 242 1.83 -35.44 -11.94
N ASN A 243 0.87 -34.96 -12.72
CA ASN A 243 -0.37 -35.72 -12.96
C ASN A 243 -0.10 -37.10 -13.57
N GLY A 244 -0.66 -38.13 -12.96
CA GLY A 244 -0.45 -39.53 -13.36
C GLY A 244 0.89 -40.14 -12.95
N THR A 245 1.76 -39.38 -12.25
CA THR A 245 2.99 -39.92 -11.68
C THR A 245 2.75 -40.49 -10.29
N SER A 246 3.42 -41.60 -9.98
CA SER A 246 3.44 -42.16 -8.64
C SER A 246 4.51 -41.45 -7.80
N ILE A 247 4.07 -40.84 -6.72
CA ILE A 247 4.94 -40.27 -5.69
C ILE A 247 5.08 -41.28 -4.55
N ALA A 248 5.96 -40.99 -3.59
CA ALA A 248 6.27 -41.80 -2.41
C ALA A 248 5.09 -42.66 -1.94
N GLN A 249 5.38 -43.95 -1.69
CA GLN A 249 4.41 -44.96 -1.25
C GLN A 249 3.35 -45.35 -2.31
N ASN A 250 3.68 -45.27 -3.61
CA ASN A 250 2.78 -45.61 -4.74
C ASN A 250 1.49 -44.76 -4.80
N THR A 251 1.50 -43.57 -4.19
CA THR A 251 0.36 -42.64 -4.30
C THR A 251 0.42 -41.94 -5.64
N VAL A 252 -0.58 -42.17 -6.50
CA VAL A 252 -0.69 -41.48 -7.79
C VAL A 252 -1.22 -40.08 -7.57
N VAL A 253 -0.53 -39.09 -8.14
CA VAL A 253 -1.03 -37.71 -8.13
C VAL A 253 -2.17 -37.59 -9.13
N THR A 254 -3.38 -37.51 -8.61
CA THR A 254 -4.62 -37.27 -9.36
C THR A 254 -5.18 -35.88 -9.04
N VAL A 255 -6.12 -35.41 -9.86
CA VAL A 255 -6.86 -34.16 -9.61
C VAL A 255 -7.56 -34.20 -8.25
N GLU A 256 -8.16 -35.34 -7.89
CA GLU A 256 -8.83 -35.54 -6.61
C GLU A 256 -7.86 -35.43 -5.43
N TYR A 257 -6.67 -36.04 -5.55
CA TYR A 257 -5.64 -35.95 -4.52
C TYR A 257 -5.19 -34.49 -4.30
N VAL A 258 -4.93 -33.76 -5.37
CA VAL A 258 -4.53 -32.34 -5.34
C VAL A 258 -5.62 -31.47 -4.71
N LEU A 259 -6.88 -31.66 -5.12
CA LEU A 259 -8.00 -30.91 -4.56
C LEU A 259 -8.23 -31.21 -3.07
N ALA A 260 -8.09 -32.47 -2.65
CA ALA A 260 -8.26 -32.86 -1.26
C ALA A 260 -7.17 -32.24 -0.36
N TRP A 261 -5.90 -32.35 -0.76
CA TRP A 261 -4.77 -31.85 0.03
C TRP A 261 -4.71 -30.31 0.07
N PHE A 262 -4.89 -29.66 -1.07
CA PHE A 262 -4.78 -28.20 -1.13
C PHE A 262 -6.07 -27.49 -0.76
N GLY A 263 -7.23 -28.10 -0.98
CA GLY A 263 -8.55 -27.47 -0.79
C GLY A 263 -8.86 -27.16 0.67
N VAL A 264 -8.59 -28.10 1.59
CA VAL A 264 -8.88 -27.89 3.03
C VAL A 264 -8.00 -26.79 3.61
N ASN A 265 -6.68 -26.85 3.36
CA ASN A 265 -5.75 -25.82 3.82
C ASN A 265 -6.09 -24.45 3.20
N PHE A 266 -6.43 -24.42 1.91
CA PHE A 266 -6.86 -23.20 1.24
C PHE A 266 -8.09 -22.56 1.90
N ALA A 267 -9.13 -23.33 2.21
CA ALA A 267 -10.35 -22.80 2.80
C ALA A 267 -10.09 -22.13 4.15
N VAL A 268 -9.24 -22.75 4.99
CA VAL A 268 -8.90 -22.16 6.29
C VAL A 268 -7.96 -20.96 6.13
N GLU A 269 -6.97 -21.02 5.25
CA GLU A 269 -6.03 -19.93 5.00
C GLU A 269 -6.73 -18.68 4.42
N VAL A 270 -7.64 -18.84 3.46
CA VAL A 270 -8.31 -17.70 2.83
C VAL A 270 -9.21 -16.99 3.84
N VAL A 271 -9.91 -17.72 4.72
CA VAL A 271 -10.74 -17.13 5.77
C VAL A 271 -9.87 -16.48 6.85
N SER A 272 -8.91 -17.22 7.41
CA SER A 272 -8.08 -16.75 8.52
C SER A 272 -7.23 -15.53 8.13
N PHE A 273 -6.55 -15.55 6.98
CA PHE A 273 -5.71 -14.41 6.58
C PHE A 273 -6.51 -13.20 6.15
N SER A 274 -7.71 -13.38 5.58
CA SER A 274 -8.61 -12.25 5.27
C SER A 274 -9.10 -11.55 6.54
N LEU A 275 -9.30 -12.30 7.64
CA LEU A 275 -9.73 -11.74 8.93
C LEU A 275 -8.57 -11.13 9.71
N VAL A 276 -7.40 -11.76 9.70
CA VAL A 276 -6.24 -11.37 10.52
C VAL A 276 -5.43 -10.25 9.87
N THR A 277 -5.37 -10.16 8.54
CA THR A 277 -4.54 -9.15 7.85
C THR A 277 -4.99 -7.71 8.13
N PRO A 278 -6.28 -7.33 8.00
CA PRO A 278 -6.71 -5.94 8.20
C PRO A 278 -6.34 -5.32 9.55
N PRO A 279 -6.61 -5.95 10.72
CA PRO A 279 -6.26 -5.34 12.00
C PRO A 279 -4.75 -5.16 12.16
N ILE A 280 -3.94 -6.11 11.69
CA ILE A 280 -2.47 -6.00 11.75
C ILE A 280 -1.96 -4.84 10.89
N VAL A 281 -2.43 -4.74 9.65
CA VAL A 281 -2.03 -3.66 8.73
C VAL A 281 -2.41 -2.29 9.30
N LEU A 282 -3.62 -2.18 9.88
CA LEU A 282 -4.06 -0.95 10.53
C LEU A 282 -3.22 -0.61 11.77
N ALA A 283 -2.85 -1.60 12.59
CA ALA A 283 -1.98 -1.40 13.74
C ALA A 283 -0.57 -0.91 13.31
N LEU A 284 0.00 -1.48 12.25
CA LEU A 284 1.30 -1.04 11.72
C LEU A 284 1.27 0.40 11.20
N LYS A 285 0.16 0.80 10.56
CA LYS A 285 -0.05 2.18 10.11
C LYS A 285 -0.26 3.14 11.29
N ALA A 286 -1.05 2.74 12.29
CA ALA A 286 -1.25 3.51 13.52
C ALA A 286 0.07 3.75 14.28
N ALA A 287 0.96 2.75 14.30
CA ALA A 287 2.29 2.83 14.89
C ALA A 287 3.30 3.64 14.05
N LYS A 288 2.91 4.19 12.89
CA LYS A 288 3.79 4.94 11.95
C LYS A 288 4.99 4.11 11.45
N LEU A 289 4.90 2.79 11.51
CA LEU A 289 5.87 1.86 10.94
C LEU A 289 5.69 1.72 9.43
N ALA A 290 4.45 1.89 8.96
CA ALA A 290 4.04 1.80 7.57
C ALA A 290 3.21 3.02 7.13
N LYS A 291 3.14 3.25 5.82
CA LYS A 291 2.34 4.30 5.19
C LYS A 291 1.02 3.75 4.67
#